data_AF-A0AAV5IIC9-F1
#
_entry.id   AF-A0AAV5IIC9-F1
#
_cell.length_a   1.000
_cell.length_b   1.000
_cell.length_c   1.000
_cell.angle_alpha   90.00
_cell.angle_beta   90.00
_cell.angle_gamma   90.00
#
_symmetry.space_group_name_H-M   'P 1'
#
loop_
_entity.id
_entity.type
_entity.pdbx_description
1 polymer ?
#
loop_
_entity_poly.entity_id
_entity_poly.type
_entity_poly.pdbx_seq_one_letter_code
_entity_poly.pdbx_strand_id
1 'polypeptide(L)'
;MDVLFEAQFSTLADSGRVFSKCGKCLRYLKYISARPSRLYCGTCEEVYYLPQKGTIKLFKELTCPLDNFELLIISMPGPEGKSFPLCPYCYNSPPFEGIDTLFGGTQSGSSVKPGKGAGMPCSLCPHPTCRHSLVTQGVCACPECSGTLVLDPVSAPKWRLNCNKCNCFVMLPQGAHRIATTQERCSECDSAIIQVDFNKKTTPLEDGATLYVGCILCDELLHSLVEVKHGKSFFKGLGTRGRGRGTRRGGFRGRELPSGKRIDPKMSFRDF
;
A
#
# COMPACT_ATOMS: atom_id res chain seq x y z
N MET A 1 22.53 -24.08 44.38
CA MET A 1 21.19 -24.23 43.79
C MET A 1 20.94 -22.98 42.96
N ASP A 2 21.02 -23.14 41.66
CA ASP A 2 21.05 -22.06 40.67
C ASP A 2 19.68 -21.37 40.56
N VAL A 3 19.59 -20.13 41.07
CA VAL A 3 18.43 -19.22 40.92
C VAL A 3 18.64 -18.32 39.70
N LEU A 4 19.18 -18.89 38.63
CA LEU A 4 19.46 -18.21 37.36
C LEU A 4 18.93 -19.14 36.26
N PHE A 5 18.02 -18.63 35.43
CA PHE A 5 17.36 -19.28 34.28
C PHE A 5 15.93 -19.84 34.45
N GLU A 6 15.06 -19.17 35.20
CA GLU A 6 13.65 -19.08 34.77
C GLU A 6 13.51 -17.91 33.79
N ALA A 7 13.96 -18.10 32.56
CA ALA A 7 13.44 -17.30 31.47
C ALA A 7 11.95 -17.67 31.36
N GLN A 8 11.07 -16.81 31.89
CA GLN A 8 9.63 -16.93 31.65
C GLN A 8 9.38 -16.75 30.15
N PHE A 9 9.44 -17.85 29.40
CA PHE A 9 8.91 -17.91 28.05
C PHE A 9 7.40 -17.79 28.16
N SER A 10 6.90 -16.56 28.12
CA SER A 10 5.47 -16.34 27.88
C SER A 10 5.11 -17.12 26.62
N THR A 11 4.13 -18.01 26.75
CA THR A 11 3.70 -18.82 25.60
C THR A 11 3.20 -17.86 24.51
N LEU A 12 3.32 -18.27 23.24
CA LEU A 12 2.82 -17.46 22.13
C LEU A 12 1.30 -17.21 22.26
N ALA A 13 0.61 -18.12 22.95
CA ALA A 13 -0.81 -18.01 23.29
C ALA A 13 -1.10 -16.92 24.33
N ASP A 14 -0.19 -16.66 25.28
CA ASP A 14 -0.37 -15.62 26.32
C ASP A 14 0.13 -14.24 25.87
N SER A 15 0.83 -14.20 24.75
CA SER A 15 1.41 -12.97 24.21
C SER A 15 0.44 -12.19 23.31
N GLY A 16 0.51 -10.86 23.39
CA GLY A 16 -0.17 -9.95 22.47
C GLY A 16 -1.57 -9.51 22.92
N ARG A 17 -2.12 -8.53 22.19
CA ARG A 17 -3.44 -7.94 22.49
C ARG A 17 -4.48 -8.44 21.49
N VAL A 18 -5.72 -8.63 21.95
CA VAL A 18 -6.87 -8.87 21.04
C VAL A 18 -6.96 -7.76 20.00
N PHE A 19 -7.14 -8.11 18.72
CA PHE A 19 -7.01 -7.13 17.64
C PHE A 19 -8.04 -7.24 16.50
N SER A 20 -8.22 -8.42 15.90
CA SER A 20 -9.14 -8.66 14.78
C SER A 20 -9.74 -10.06 14.88
N LYS A 21 -10.80 -10.41 14.13
CA LYS A 21 -11.38 -11.76 14.12
C LYS A 21 -10.77 -12.66 13.04
N CYS A 22 -10.60 -13.93 13.39
CA CYS A 22 -10.21 -15.00 12.50
C CYS A 22 -11.39 -15.39 11.61
N GLY A 23 -11.18 -15.46 10.30
CA GLY A 23 -12.26 -15.87 9.38
C GLY A 23 -12.62 -17.35 9.46
N LYS A 24 -11.70 -18.21 9.95
CA LYS A 24 -11.92 -19.66 10.08
C LYS A 24 -12.82 -20.03 11.25
N CYS A 25 -12.56 -19.47 12.43
CA CYS A 25 -13.23 -19.85 13.68
C CYS A 25 -14.02 -18.71 14.34
N LEU A 26 -13.99 -17.51 13.75
CA LEU A 26 -14.66 -16.29 14.24
C LEU A 26 -14.21 -15.81 15.63
N ARG A 27 -13.13 -16.40 16.17
CA ARG A 27 -12.50 -15.96 17.42
C ARG A 27 -11.47 -14.87 17.19
N TYR A 28 -11.20 -14.10 18.23
CA TYR A 28 -10.23 -13.02 18.17
C TYR A 28 -8.79 -13.54 17.96
N LEU A 29 -8.13 -12.92 17.00
CA LEU A 29 -6.69 -12.97 16.78
C LEU A 29 -5.99 -12.01 17.75
N LYS A 30 -4.87 -12.46 18.30
CA LYS A 30 -3.98 -11.64 19.11
C LYS A 30 -2.89 -11.04 18.24
N TYR A 31 -2.72 -9.73 18.29
CA TYR A 31 -1.60 -9.03 17.67
C TYR A 31 -0.38 -9.04 18.58
N ILE A 32 0.71 -9.62 18.06
CA ILE A 32 2.02 -9.65 18.69
C ILE A 32 2.90 -8.64 17.97
N SER A 33 3.22 -7.54 18.65
CA SER A 33 4.05 -6.44 18.11
C SER A 33 5.54 -6.75 18.11
N ALA A 34 5.98 -7.71 18.93
CA ALA A 34 7.36 -8.19 18.95
C ALA A 34 7.77 -8.72 17.57
N ARG A 35 8.90 -8.25 17.06
CA ARG A 35 9.32 -8.55 15.68
C ARG A 35 9.68 -10.05 15.52
N PRO A 36 9.26 -10.70 14.43
CA PRO A 36 8.41 -10.18 13.36
C PRO A 36 6.95 -10.00 13.83
N SER A 37 6.36 -8.86 13.48
CA SER A 37 4.95 -8.57 13.79
C SER A 37 4.04 -9.59 13.13
N ARG A 38 3.07 -10.11 13.89
CA ARG A 38 2.18 -11.19 13.47
C ARG A 38 0.88 -11.19 14.24
N LEU A 39 -0.14 -11.83 13.67
CA LEU A 39 -1.36 -12.23 14.36
C LEU A 39 -1.26 -13.70 14.74
N TYR A 40 -1.88 -14.07 15.85
CA TYR A 40 -2.01 -15.46 16.28
C TYR A 40 -3.46 -15.79 16.61
N CYS A 41 -3.96 -16.91 16.08
CA CYS A 41 -5.24 -17.47 16.46
C CYS A 41 -5.02 -18.56 17.51
N GLY A 42 -5.47 -18.36 18.75
CA GLY A 42 -5.37 -19.38 19.79
C GLY A 42 -6.25 -20.61 19.55
N THR A 43 -7.37 -20.47 18.82
CA THR A 43 -8.30 -21.58 18.54
C THR A 43 -7.86 -22.43 17.37
N CYS A 44 -7.31 -21.82 16.31
CA CYS A 44 -6.79 -22.55 15.16
C CYS A 44 -5.31 -22.92 15.31
N GLU A 45 -4.63 -22.37 16.32
CA GLU A 45 -3.18 -22.48 16.53
C GLU A 45 -2.33 -21.99 15.33
N GLU A 46 -2.89 -21.09 14.52
CA GLU A 46 -2.25 -20.55 13.32
C GLU A 46 -1.64 -19.16 13.53
N VAL A 47 -0.53 -18.90 12.82
CA VAL A 47 0.19 -17.62 12.81
C VAL A 47 0.06 -16.96 11.45
N TYR A 48 -0.34 -15.68 11.43
CA TYR A 48 -0.39 -14.86 10.22
C TYR A 48 0.64 -13.73 10.32
N TYR A 49 1.67 -13.76 9.49
CA TYR A 49 2.67 -12.70 9.44
C TYR A 49 2.09 -11.44 8.83
N LEU A 50 2.62 -10.30 9.26
CA LEU A 50 2.22 -8.98 8.78
C LEU A 50 3.41 -8.28 8.10
N PRO A 51 3.17 -7.28 7.23
CA PRO A 51 4.23 -6.40 6.75
C PRO A 51 5.01 -5.77 7.91
N GLN A 52 6.33 -5.76 7.78
CA GLN A 52 7.22 -5.23 8.82
C GLN A 52 7.38 -3.72 8.67
N LYS A 53 7.68 -3.04 9.80
CA LYS A 53 7.93 -1.59 9.88
C LYS A 53 6.72 -0.68 9.58
N GLY A 54 5.53 -1.22 9.35
CA GLY A 54 4.28 -0.46 9.24
C GLY A 54 3.53 -0.35 10.58
N THR A 55 2.62 0.61 10.65
CA THR A 55 1.59 0.65 11.70
C THR A 55 0.37 -0.14 11.24
N ILE A 56 -0.30 -0.79 12.19
CA ILE A 56 -1.44 -1.66 11.93
C ILE A 56 -2.68 -1.14 12.65
N LYS A 57 -3.81 -1.09 11.95
CA LYS A 57 -5.14 -0.75 12.48
C LYS A 57 -6.18 -1.73 11.96
N LEU A 58 -7.24 -1.95 12.75
CA LEU A 58 -8.43 -2.68 12.29
C LEU A 58 -9.18 -1.83 11.26
N PHE A 59 -9.63 -2.43 10.15
CA PHE A 59 -10.27 -1.70 9.07
C PHE A 59 -11.80 -1.73 9.18
N LYS A 60 -12.36 -0.93 10.09
CA LYS A 60 -13.82 -0.73 10.26
C LYS A 60 -14.61 -2.05 10.39
N GLU A 61 -14.00 -3.08 10.98
CA GLU A 61 -14.58 -4.43 11.12
C GLU A 61 -15.06 -5.07 9.80
N LEU A 62 -14.55 -4.58 8.66
CA LEU A 62 -14.87 -5.14 7.36
C LEU A 62 -14.22 -6.52 7.22
N THR A 63 -14.90 -7.45 6.58
CA THR A 63 -14.40 -8.80 6.33
C THR A 63 -14.03 -9.01 4.88
N CYS A 64 -13.05 -9.88 4.65
CA CYS A 64 -12.71 -10.37 3.33
C CYS A 64 -13.83 -11.29 2.82
N PRO A 65 -14.36 -11.09 1.59
CA PRO A 65 -15.45 -11.94 1.08
C PRO A 65 -15.00 -13.34 0.69
N LEU A 66 -13.69 -13.62 0.64
CA LEU A 66 -13.13 -14.93 0.31
C LEU A 66 -13.09 -15.86 1.52
N ASP A 67 -12.76 -15.32 2.68
CA ASP A 67 -12.31 -16.10 3.84
C ASP A 67 -12.88 -15.59 5.19
N ASN A 68 -13.69 -14.53 5.18
CA ASN A 68 -14.30 -13.88 6.33
C ASN A 68 -13.33 -13.31 7.38
N PHE A 69 -12.02 -13.20 7.10
CA PHE A 69 -11.11 -12.54 8.02
C PHE A 69 -11.41 -11.05 8.10
N GLU A 70 -11.36 -10.49 9.31
CA GLU A 70 -11.41 -9.04 9.47
C GLU A 70 -10.17 -8.40 8.84
N LEU A 71 -10.43 -7.37 8.04
CA LEU A 71 -9.44 -6.64 7.28
C LEU A 71 -8.68 -5.66 8.17
N LEU A 72 -7.43 -5.43 7.79
CA LEU A 72 -6.51 -4.52 8.46
C LEU A 72 -6.13 -3.39 7.52
N ILE A 73 -5.76 -2.24 8.08
CA ILE A 73 -5.02 -1.20 7.38
C ILE A 73 -3.56 -1.27 7.84
N ILE A 74 -2.67 -1.40 6.87
CA ILE A 74 -1.24 -1.21 7.07
C ILE A 74 -0.86 0.16 6.54
N SER A 75 -0.26 1.00 7.39
CA SER A 75 0.27 2.30 7.00
C SER A 75 1.78 2.32 7.19
N MET A 76 2.49 2.51 6.08
CA MET A 76 3.94 2.65 6.08
C MET A 76 4.36 4.00 6.69
N PRO A 77 5.51 4.07 7.37
CA PRO A 77 5.95 5.29 8.04
C PRO A 77 6.35 6.38 7.04
N GLY A 78 6.22 7.63 7.46
CA GLY A 78 6.60 8.81 6.68
C GLY A 78 5.41 9.56 6.05
N PRO A 79 5.61 10.82 5.64
CA PRO A 79 4.54 11.66 5.09
C PRO A 79 3.97 11.14 3.77
N GLU A 80 4.78 10.42 2.99
CA GLU A 80 4.42 9.79 1.72
C GLU A 80 4.21 8.28 1.88
N GLY A 81 4.09 7.80 3.13
CA GLY A 81 3.88 6.39 3.42
C GLY A 81 2.58 5.89 2.80
N LYS A 82 2.66 4.78 2.06
CA LYS A 82 1.49 4.11 1.48
C LYS A 82 0.67 3.45 2.59
N SER A 83 -0.65 3.59 2.48
CA SER A 83 -1.61 2.86 3.29
C SER A 83 -2.38 1.92 2.38
N PHE A 84 -2.64 0.70 2.83
CA PHE A 84 -3.43 -0.25 2.06
C PHE A 84 -4.20 -1.23 2.96
N PRO A 85 -5.40 -1.66 2.52
CA PRO A 85 -6.11 -2.76 3.15
C PRO A 85 -5.38 -4.10 2.95
N LEU A 86 -5.44 -4.96 3.96
CA LEU A 86 -4.82 -6.27 3.97
C LEU A 86 -5.74 -7.28 4.66
N CYS A 87 -5.97 -8.42 3.98
CA CYS A 87 -6.53 -9.61 4.61
C CYS A 87 -5.37 -10.46 5.18
N PRO A 88 -5.41 -10.84 6.48
CA PRO A 88 -4.40 -11.69 7.10
C PRO A 88 -4.17 -13.01 6.35
N TYR A 89 -5.24 -13.67 5.92
CA TYR A 89 -5.14 -14.97 5.27
C TYR A 89 -4.57 -14.83 3.85
N CYS A 90 -5.17 -14.00 3.00
CA CYS A 90 -4.69 -13.74 1.64
C CYS A 90 -3.22 -13.30 1.57
N TYR A 91 -2.72 -12.54 2.55
CA TYR A 91 -1.32 -12.12 2.59
C TYR A 91 -0.34 -13.27 2.87
N ASN A 92 -0.77 -14.27 3.66
CA ASN A 92 0.05 -15.42 4.05
C ASN A 92 -0.16 -16.64 3.15
N SER A 93 -1.37 -16.78 2.62
CA SER A 93 -1.85 -17.91 1.82
C SER A 93 -2.73 -17.36 0.70
N PRO A 94 -2.14 -16.67 -0.30
CA PRO A 94 -2.90 -16.14 -1.42
C PRO A 94 -3.60 -17.28 -2.17
N PRO A 95 -4.94 -17.22 -2.37
CA PRO A 95 -5.70 -18.33 -2.93
C PRO A 95 -5.68 -18.38 -4.47
N PHE A 96 -4.79 -17.63 -5.13
CA PHE A 96 -4.71 -17.56 -6.58
C PHE A 96 -3.33 -18.01 -7.08
N GLU A 97 -3.32 -18.87 -8.09
CA GLU A 97 -2.11 -19.36 -8.73
C GLU A 97 -1.35 -18.22 -9.43
N GLY A 98 -0.02 -18.27 -9.41
CA GLY A 98 0.83 -17.29 -10.09
C GLY A 98 0.95 -15.91 -9.41
N ILE A 99 0.41 -15.70 -8.22
CA ILE A 99 0.59 -14.43 -7.49
C ILE A 99 2.06 -14.08 -7.25
N ASP A 100 2.88 -15.09 -6.95
CA ASP A 100 4.32 -14.93 -6.73
C ASP A 100 5.04 -14.42 -7.99
N THR A 101 4.50 -14.68 -9.19
CA THR A 101 5.08 -14.30 -10.49
C THR A 101 4.46 -13.03 -11.07
N LEU A 102 3.14 -12.83 -10.92
CA LEU A 102 2.37 -11.77 -11.59
C LEU A 102 2.59 -10.37 -10.99
N PHE A 103 2.81 -10.30 -9.68
CA PHE A 103 2.84 -9.01 -9.00
C PHE A 103 4.24 -8.50 -8.69
N GLY A 104 5.27 -9.09 -9.31
CA GLY A 104 6.65 -8.82 -8.97
C GLY A 104 6.81 -9.01 -7.47
N GLY A 105 6.57 -10.26 -7.02
CA GLY A 105 6.78 -10.65 -5.64
C GLY A 105 8.03 -9.95 -5.17
N THR A 106 7.87 -9.10 -4.14
CA THR A 106 8.89 -8.16 -3.68
C THR A 106 10.24 -8.85 -3.84
N GLN A 107 11.06 -8.43 -4.81
CA GLN A 107 12.35 -9.08 -5.04
C GLN A 107 13.27 -8.75 -3.85
N SER A 108 13.00 -9.37 -2.71
CA SER A 108 14.03 -9.90 -1.85
C SER A 108 14.64 -11.02 -2.69
N GLY A 109 15.72 -10.71 -3.42
CA GLY A 109 16.49 -11.65 -4.23
C GLY A 109 17.16 -12.75 -3.41
N SER A 110 16.37 -13.52 -2.67
CA SER A 110 16.77 -14.68 -1.89
C SER A 110 15.49 -15.46 -1.61
N SER A 111 15.32 -16.57 -2.33
CA SER A 111 14.59 -17.76 -1.90
C SER A 111 13.53 -17.51 -0.82
N VAL A 112 12.28 -17.36 -1.25
CA VAL A 112 11.08 -17.31 -0.40
C VAL A 112 11.13 -18.53 0.52
N LYS A 113 11.54 -18.33 1.78
CA LYS A 113 11.39 -19.36 2.80
C LYS A 113 9.90 -19.45 3.11
N PRO A 114 9.30 -20.65 3.14
CA PRO A 114 7.92 -20.82 3.60
C PRO A 114 7.81 -20.22 5.01
N GLY A 115 6.83 -19.34 5.23
CA GLY A 115 6.64 -18.63 6.50
C GLY A 115 7.09 -17.16 6.53
N LYS A 116 7.54 -16.57 5.40
CA LYS A 116 7.60 -15.11 5.23
C LYS A 116 6.63 -14.75 4.10
N GLY A 117 5.41 -14.35 4.48
CA GLY A 117 4.23 -14.26 3.60
C GLY A 117 4.51 -13.86 2.15
N ALA A 118 3.85 -14.58 1.23
CA ALA A 118 3.88 -14.39 -0.23
C ALA A 118 3.48 -12.97 -0.66
N GLY A 119 2.75 -12.25 0.19
CA GLY A 119 2.72 -10.79 0.16
C GLY A 119 1.63 -10.18 -0.71
N MET A 120 0.43 -10.77 -0.76
CA MET A 120 -0.71 -10.18 -1.49
C MET A 120 -1.54 -9.25 -0.58
N PRO A 121 -1.35 -7.91 -0.64
CA PRO A 121 -2.33 -6.96 -0.08
C PRO A 121 -3.61 -6.97 -0.92
N CYS A 122 -4.69 -6.40 -0.38
CA CYS A 122 -5.97 -6.36 -1.10
C CYS A 122 -5.87 -5.63 -2.45
N SER A 123 -4.99 -4.63 -2.57
CA SER A 123 -4.73 -3.90 -3.82
C SER A 123 -4.14 -4.75 -4.96
N LEU A 124 -3.78 -6.01 -4.69
CA LEU A 124 -3.33 -7.00 -5.68
C LEU A 124 -4.33 -8.16 -5.82
N CYS A 125 -5.39 -8.18 -5.01
CA CYS A 125 -6.40 -9.22 -5.07
C CYS A 125 -7.17 -9.11 -6.40
N PRO A 126 -7.31 -10.20 -7.17
CA PRO A 126 -8.09 -10.22 -8.40
C PRO A 126 -9.58 -10.50 -8.17
N HIS A 127 -10.03 -10.73 -6.92
CA HIS A 127 -11.40 -11.17 -6.66
C HIS A 127 -12.43 -10.05 -6.90
N PRO A 128 -13.42 -10.23 -7.79
CA PRO A 128 -14.33 -9.15 -8.20
C PRO A 128 -15.28 -8.70 -7.08
N THR A 129 -15.61 -9.57 -6.11
CA THR A 129 -16.47 -9.17 -4.99
C THR A 129 -15.71 -8.49 -3.85
N CYS A 130 -14.38 -8.52 -3.87
CA CYS A 130 -13.58 -7.82 -2.88
C CYS A 130 -13.57 -6.32 -3.22
N ARG A 131 -14.24 -5.52 -2.39
CA ARG A 131 -14.33 -4.05 -2.55
C ARG A 131 -12.97 -3.35 -2.55
N HIS A 132 -11.94 -4.01 -2.04
CA HIS A 132 -10.56 -3.49 -1.96
C HIS A 132 -9.62 -4.16 -2.98
N SER A 133 -10.17 -4.97 -3.89
CA SER A 133 -9.43 -5.64 -4.95
C SER A 133 -8.82 -4.66 -5.93
N LEU A 134 -7.82 -5.14 -6.67
CA LEU A 134 -7.30 -4.44 -7.84
C LEU A 134 -8.40 -4.18 -8.88
N VAL A 135 -9.33 -5.13 -9.06
CA VAL A 135 -10.42 -5.04 -10.04
C VAL A 135 -11.37 -3.90 -9.72
N THR A 136 -11.71 -3.72 -8.44
CA THR A 136 -12.66 -2.69 -8.01
C THR A 136 -12.01 -1.32 -7.79
N GLN A 137 -10.78 -1.27 -7.28
CA GLN A 137 -10.11 -0.01 -6.89
C GLN A 137 -9.07 0.48 -7.90
N GLY A 138 -8.72 -0.32 -8.90
CA GLY A 138 -7.79 0.05 -9.97
C GLY A 138 -8.40 1.09 -10.90
N VAL A 139 -7.65 2.16 -11.16
CA VAL A 139 -8.13 3.31 -11.95
C VAL A 139 -7.50 3.33 -13.34
N CYS A 140 -6.18 3.49 -13.41
CA CYS A 140 -5.45 3.59 -14.68
C CYS A 140 -4.05 2.99 -14.58
N ALA A 141 -3.36 2.88 -15.71
CA ALA A 141 -1.98 2.44 -15.76
C ALA A 141 -1.04 3.42 -15.03
N CYS A 142 -0.01 2.89 -14.38
CA CYS A 142 1.03 3.69 -13.77
C CYS A 142 1.94 4.27 -14.87
N PRO A 143 2.22 5.58 -14.89
CA PRO A 143 3.09 6.18 -15.92
C PRO A 143 4.56 5.73 -15.81
N GLU A 144 5.00 5.26 -14.64
CA GLU A 144 6.40 4.89 -14.39
C GLU A 144 6.72 3.39 -14.49
N CYS A 145 5.72 2.51 -14.52
CA CYS A 145 5.96 1.06 -14.52
C CYS A 145 4.74 0.28 -15.02
N SER A 146 4.87 -1.04 -15.17
CA SER A 146 3.78 -1.95 -15.56
C SER A 146 2.73 -2.20 -14.45
N GLY A 147 2.58 -1.27 -13.52
CA GLY A 147 1.63 -1.32 -12.41
C GLY A 147 0.33 -0.59 -12.72
N THR A 148 -0.60 -0.68 -11.78
CA THR A 148 -1.89 0.03 -11.82
C THR A 148 -1.95 1.01 -10.65
N LEU A 149 -2.47 2.21 -10.91
CA LEU A 149 -2.79 3.19 -9.89
C LEU A 149 -4.12 2.79 -9.23
N VAL A 150 -4.07 2.53 -7.92
CA VAL A 150 -5.19 2.02 -7.12
C VAL A 150 -5.61 3.08 -6.10
N LEU A 151 -6.91 3.33 -5.97
CA LEU A 151 -7.45 4.28 -5.00
C LEU A 151 -7.13 3.85 -3.56
N ASP A 152 -6.53 4.75 -2.77
CA ASP A 152 -6.27 4.53 -1.34
C ASP A 152 -7.53 4.87 -0.53
N PRO A 153 -8.26 3.88 0.02
CA PRO A 153 -9.56 4.10 0.65
C PRO A 153 -9.47 4.82 2.00
N VAL A 154 -8.26 5.04 2.52
CA VAL A 154 -8.00 5.71 3.81
C VAL A 154 -7.15 6.97 3.65
N SER A 155 -7.01 7.46 2.42
CA SER A 155 -6.24 8.67 2.12
C SER A 155 -6.98 9.98 2.41
N ALA A 156 -8.30 9.92 2.69
CA ALA A 156 -9.08 11.09 3.09
C ALA A 156 -8.40 11.86 4.25
N PRO A 157 -8.40 13.21 4.21
CA PRO A 157 -8.95 14.09 3.18
C PRO A 157 -8.00 14.33 1.98
N LYS A 158 -6.78 13.81 2.03
CA LYS A 158 -5.73 13.96 1.01
C LYS A 158 -5.76 12.78 0.05
N TRP A 159 -6.85 12.68 -0.69
CA TRP A 159 -7.12 11.57 -1.59
C TRP A 159 -5.96 11.32 -2.56
N ARG A 160 -5.61 10.05 -2.75
CA ARG A 160 -4.54 9.66 -3.66
C ARG A 160 -4.79 8.30 -4.31
N LEU A 161 -4.21 8.12 -5.49
CA LEU A 161 -3.99 6.82 -6.12
C LEU A 161 -2.56 6.38 -5.83
N ASN A 162 -2.36 5.15 -5.39
CA ASN A 162 -1.04 4.57 -5.18
C ASN A 162 -0.77 3.51 -6.24
N CYS A 163 0.40 3.55 -6.87
CA CYS A 163 0.82 2.44 -7.71
C CYS A 163 1.00 1.18 -6.86
N ASN A 164 0.52 0.04 -7.38
CA ASN A 164 0.63 -1.25 -6.72
C ASN A 164 1.99 -1.96 -6.90
N LYS A 165 2.91 -1.40 -7.70
CA LYS A 165 4.26 -1.96 -7.97
C LYS A 165 5.43 -1.04 -7.57
N CYS A 166 5.38 0.25 -7.89
CA CYS A 166 6.46 1.20 -7.62
C CYS A 166 6.09 2.23 -6.53
N ASN A 167 6.88 3.29 -6.34
CA ASN A 167 6.60 4.35 -5.36
C ASN A 167 5.83 5.55 -5.93
N CYS A 168 5.40 5.48 -7.20
CA CYS A 168 4.50 6.46 -7.81
C CYS A 168 3.17 6.54 -7.03
N PHE A 169 2.67 7.76 -6.88
CA PHE A 169 1.32 8.05 -6.43
C PHE A 169 0.80 9.34 -7.07
N VAL A 170 -0.52 9.46 -7.21
CA VAL A 170 -1.18 10.63 -7.79
C VAL A 170 -2.08 11.24 -6.72
N MET A 171 -1.88 12.52 -6.42
CA MET A 171 -2.80 13.30 -5.60
C MET A 171 -4.06 13.59 -6.41
N LEU A 172 -5.21 13.34 -5.81
CA LEU A 172 -6.53 13.60 -6.39
C LEU A 172 -7.04 14.99 -5.97
N PRO A 173 -8.14 15.49 -6.60
CA PRO A 173 -8.67 16.82 -6.31
C PRO A 173 -8.86 17.09 -4.82
N GLN A 174 -8.36 18.25 -4.37
CA GLN A 174 -8.50 18.69 -2.99
C GLN A 174 -9.95 19.13 -2.69
N GLY A 175 -10.32 19.15 -1.41
CA GLY A 175 -11.66 19.57 -0.99
C GLY A 175 -12.76 18.53 -1.24
N ALA A 176 -12.42 17.32 -1.72
CA ALA A 176 -13.36 16.22 -1.83
C ALA A 176 -13.65 15.57 -0.47
N HIS A 177 -14.93 15.45 -0.12
CA HIS A 177 -15.38 14.69 1.05
C HIS A 177 -15.31 13.17 0.78
N ARG A 178 -15.54 12.77 -0.48
CA ARG A 178 -15.47 11.37 -0.91
C ARG A 178 -14.99 11.27 -2.34
N ILE A 179 -14.15 10.27 -2.61
CA ILE A 179 -13.84 9.81 -3.96
C ILE A 179 -14.07 8.30 -4.02
N ALA A 180 -14.66 7.82 -5.11
CA ALA A 180 -14.91 6.41 -5.35
C ALA A 180 -14.69 6.05 -6.83
N THR A 181 -14.28 4.82 -7.10
CA THR A 181 -14.28 4.23 -8.44
C THR A 181 -15.69 3.82 -8.85
N THR A 182 -16.00 3.88 -10.14
CA THR A 182 -17.24 3.34 -10.72
C THR A 182 -16.96 2.07 -11.52
N GLN A 183 -18.02 1.44 -12.05
CA GLN A 183 -17.89 0.30 -12.97
C GLN A 183 -17.70 0.73 -14.42
N GLU A 184 -17.84 2.03 -14.70
CA GLU A 184 -17.76 2.59 -16.05
C GLU A 184 -16.30 2.80 -16.46
N ARG A 185 -16.06 2.67 -17.77
CA ARG A 185 -14.74 2.80 -18.38
C ARG A 185 -14.77 3.96 -19.37
N CYS A 186 -13.68 4.72 -19.42
CA CYS A 186 -13.52 5.80 -20.39
C CYS A 186 -13.44 5.23 -21.81
N SER A 187 -14.21 5.81 -22.75
CA SER A 187 -14.24 5.39 -24.15
C SER A 187 -12.93 5.64 -24.91
N GLU A 188 -12.05 6.51 -24.41
CA GLU A 188 -10.80 6.89 -25.07
C GLU A 188 -9.60 6.09 -24.58
N CYS A 189 -9.45 5.92 -23.26
CA CYS A 189 -8.26 5.32 -22.64
C CYS A 189 -8.52 4.09 -21.77
N ASP A 190 -9.78 3.61 -21.69
CA ASP A 190 -10.22 2.44 -20.90
C ASP A 190 -9.92 2.51 -19.38
N SER A 191 -9.53 3.69 -18.89
CA SER A 191 -9.36 3.93 -17.46
C SER A 191 -10.71 3.95 -16.76
N ALA A 192 -10.75 3.51 -15.49
CA ALA A 192 -11.96 3.56 -14.70
C ALA A 192 -12.39 5.01 -14.48
N ILE A 193 -13.69 5.24 -14.62
CA ILE A 193 -14.31 6.51 -14.27
C ILE A 193 -14.36 6.63 -12.75
N ILE A 194 -14.09 7.83 -12.23
CA ILE A 194 -14.20 8.10 -10.80
C ILE A 194 -15.35 9.08 -10.54
N GLN A 195 -15.96 8.93 -9.37
CA GLN A 195 -16.93 9.86 -8.81
C GLN A 195 -16.25 10.65 -7.69
N VAL A 196 -16.31 11.98 -7.80
CA VAL A 196 -15.79 12.93 -6.82
C VAL A 196 -16.96 13.69 -6.22
N ASP A 197 -17.06 13.66 -4.89
CA ASP A 197 -18.02 14.44 -4.11
C ASP A 197 -17.28 15.55 -3.37
N PHE A 198 -17.33 16.75 -3.94
CA PHE A 198 -16.71 17.95 -3.42
C PHE A 198 -17.44 18.51 -2.20
N ASN A 199 -16.70 19.18 -1.31
CA ASN A 199 -17.31 19.93 -0.23
C ASN A 199 -18.14 21.09 -0.79
N LYS A 200 -19.39 21.21 -0.33
CA LYS A 200 -20.32 22.30 -0.69
C LYS A 200 -19.71 23.71 -0.62
N LYS A 201 -18.76 23.94 0.30
CA LYS A 201 -18.12 25.26 0.50
C LYS A 201 -16.94 25.54 -0.43
N THR A 202 -16.35 24.51 -1.02
CA THR A 202 -15.09 24.62 -1.79
C THR A 202 -15.19 23.87 -3.12
N THR A 203 -16.40 23.66 -3.62
CA THR A 203 -16.61 22.94 -4.89
C THR A 203 -16.07 23.79 -6.05
N PRO A 204 -15.28 23.20 -6.96
CA PRO A 204 -14.82 23.88 -8.17
C PRO A 204 -15.86 23.87 -9.30
N LEU A 205 -17.02 23.23 -9.09
CA LEU A 205 -18.05 23.07 -10.12
C LEU A 205 -18.96 24.30 -10.21
N GLU A 206 -19.52 24.51 -11.41
CA GLU A 206 -20.52 25.55 -11.68
C GLU A 206 -21.83 25.29 -10.92
N ASP A 207 -22.62 26.34 -10.73
CA ASP A 207 -23.95 26.31 -10.09
C ASP A 207 -24.02 25.71 -8.67
N GLY A 208 -22.87 25.57 -7.99
CA GLY A 208 -22.79 24.97 -6.66
C GLY A 208 -23.00 23.46 -6.64
N ALA A 209 -22.90 22.78 -7.79
CA ALA A 209 -22.88 21.33 -7.85
C ALA A 209 -21.72 20.76 -7.03
N THR A 210 -21.88 19.57 -6.45
CA THR A 210 -20.80 18.92 -5.68
C THR A 210 -20.36 17.57 -6.24
N LEU A 211 -21.19 16.96 -7.08
CA LEU A 211 -20.91 15.66 -7.68
C LEU A 211 -20.33 15.85 -9.07
N TYR A 212 -19.18 15.24 -9.31
CA TYR A 212 -18.55 15.16 -10.61
C TYR A 212 -18.15 13.73 -10.92
N VAL A 213 -18.34 13.31 -12.18
CA VAL A 213 -18.02 11.97 -12.65
C VAL A 213 -17.20 12.11 -13.92
N GLY A 214 -16.00 11.53 -13.95
CA GLY A 214 -15.11 11.69 -15.10
C GLY A 214 -13.87 10.81 -15.05
N CYS A 215 -13.14 10.78 -16.16
CA CYS A 215 -11.87 10.07 -16.28
C CYS A 215 -10.72 10.97 -15.82
N ILE A 216 -9.87 10.51 -14.91
CA ILE A 216 -8.73 11.33 -14.44
C ILE A 216 -7.69 11.69 -15.52
N LEU A 217 -7.71 11.01 -16.67
CA LEU A 217 -6.76 11.23 -17.77
C LEU A 217 -7.36 12.10 -18.87
N CYS A 218 -8.58 11.78 -19.33
CA CYS A 218 -9.20 12.45 -20.49
C CYS A 218 -10.08 13.65 -20.10
N ASP A 219 -10.61 13.69 -18.88
CA ASP A 219 -11.48 14.78 -18.43
C ASP A 219 -10.66 16.04 -18.11
N GLU A 220 -10.93 17.15 -18.78
CA GLU A 220 -10.13 18.37 -18.65
C GLU A 220 -10.09 18.92 -17.21
N LEU A 221 -11.23 18.89 -16.51
CA LEU A 221 -11.33 19.40 -15.15
C LEU A 221 -10.54 18.52 -14.19
N LEU A 222 -10.83 17.22 -14.14
CA LEU A 222 -10.14 16.29 -13.24
C LEU A 222 -8.64 16.24 -13.55
N HIS A 223 -8.27 16.25 -14.82
CA HIS A 223 -6.88 16.23 -15.24
C HIS A 223 -6.10 17.44 -14.72
N SER A 224 -6.71 18.62 -14.72
CA SER A 224 -6.09 19.85 -14.22
C SER A 224 -5.89 19.86 -12.69
N LEU A 225 -6.61 18.99 -11.97
CA LEU A 225 -6.66 18.95 -10.50
C LEU A 225 -5.83 17.80 -9.89
N VAL A 226 -5.19 16.96 -10.72
CA VAL A 226 -4.32 15.87 -10.24
C VAL A 226 -2.84 16.26 -10.28
N GLU A 227 -2.06 15.67 -9.37
CA GLU A 227 -0.61 15.91 -9.29
C GLU A 227 0.13 14.58 -9.07
N VAL A 228 1.03 14.22 -9.99
CA VAL A 228 1.87 13.02 -9.85
C VAL A 228 3.01 13.29 -8.88
N LYS A 229 3.25 12.37 -7.95
CA LYS A 229 4.32 12.43 -6.95
C LYS A 229 4.99 11.08 -6.79
N HIS A 230 6.18 11.14 -6.20
CA HIS A 230 6.99 9.96 -5.95
C HIS A 230 7.28 9.84 -4.46
N GLY A 231 6.93 8.72 -3.87
CA GLY A 231 7.33 8.42 -2.51
C GLY A 231 8.84 8.24 -2.44
N LYS A 232 9.48 8.78 -1.41
CA LYS A 232 10.89 8.46 -1.11
C LYS A 232 11.06 6.95 -1.03
N SER A 233 11.82 6.38 -1.97
CA SER A 233 12.10 4.94 -2.00
C SER A 233 12.87 4.53 -0.74
N PHE A 234 12.23 3.79 0.16
CA PHE A 234 12.95 3.05 1.21
C PHE A 234 13.61 1.78 0.66
N PHE A 235 13.29 1.38 -0.57
CA PHE A 235 13.80 0.16 -1.20
C PHE A 235 15.11 0.36 -1.99
N LYS A 236 15.59 1.61 -2.15
CA LYS A 236 16.96 1.90 -2.60
C LYS A 236 17.87 2.14 -1.39
N GLY A 237 18.28 1.05 -0.73
CA GLY A 237 19.19 1.12 0.41
C GLY A 237 19.97 -0.16 0.75
N LEU A 238 19.89 -1.20 -0.08
CA LEU A 238 20.78 -2.38 0.01
C LEU A 238 21.63 -2.56 -1.26
N GLY A 239 21.91 -1.46 -1.95
CA GLY A 239 22.95 -1.41 -2.96
C GLY A 239 24.33 -1.43 -2.28
N THR A 240 24.93 -2.61 -2.26
CA THR A 240 26.39 -2.81 -2.37
C THR A 240 27.23 -1.96 -1.42
N ARG A 241 27.18 -2.25 -0.12
CA ARG A 241 28.30 -1.93 0.77
C ARG A 241 29.44 -2.90 0.44
N GLY A 242 30.12 -2.62 -0.67
CA GLY A 242 31.36 -3.28 -1.04
C GLY A 242 32.31 -3.19 0.14
N ARG A 243 32.57 -4.33 0.79
CA ARG A 243 33.68 -4.50 1.72
C ARG A 243 34.98 -4.41 0.91
N GLY A 244 35.41 -3.18 0.63
CA GLY A 244 36.76 -2.88 0.15
C GLY A 244 37.70 -2.78 1.34
N ARG A 245 38.49 -3.83 1.57
CA ARG A 245 39.68 -3.81 2.43
C ARG A 245 40.82 -3.07 1.69
N GLY A 246 41.55 -2.20 2.40
CA GLY A 246 42.82 -1.58 1.96
C GLY A 246 42.62 -0.45 0.93
N THR A 247 43.40 0.62 0.83
CA THR A 247 44.78 0.87 1.24
C THR A 247 45.02 2.40 1.21
N ARG A 248 45.92 2.85 2.10
CA ARG A 248 46.65 4.13 2.25
C ARG A 248 46.58 5.24 1.16
N ARG A 249 46.80 6.46 1.68
CA ARG A 249 47.43 7.71 1.13
C ARG A 249 46.51 8.83 0.65
N GLY A 250 46.45 9.89 1.46
CA GLY A 250 47.01 11.23 1.18
C GLY A 250 46.51 12.03 -0.04
N GLY A 251 46.17 13.30 0.22
CA GLY A 251 46.52 14.41 -0.69
C GLY A 251 45.37 15.10 -1.45
N PHE A 252 45.09 16.32 -1.01
CA PHE A 252 44.82 17.54 -1.79
C PHE A 252 43.68 17.65 -2.83
N ARG A 253 42.94 18.77 -2.63
CA ARG A 253 42.40 19.75 -3.60
C ARG A 253 41.17 19.39 -4.45
N GLY A 254 40.06 19.99 -4.04
CA GLY A 254 39.33 20.99 -4.84
C GLY A 254 38.35 20.49 -5.89
N ARG A 255 37.09 20.91 -5.78
CA ARG A 255 36.44 21.92 -6.66
C ARG A 255 34.93 21.89 -6.41
N GLU A 256 34.40 23.03 -6.01
CA GLU A 256 32.97 23.32 -5.95
C GLU A 256 32.35 23.15 -7.36
N LEU A 257 31.19 22.51 -7.43
CA LEU A 257 30.26 22.69 -8.54
C LEU A 257 28.83 22.87 -8.00
N PRO A 258 28.02 23.71 -8.65
CA PRO A 258 26.86 24.33 -8.01
C PRO A 258 25.68 23.38 -7.91
N SER A 259 24.93 23.54 -6.83
CA SER A 259 23.61 22.97 -6.61
C SER A 259 22.65 23.41 -7.73
N GLY A 260 22.51 22.56 -8.74
CA GLY A 260 21.44 22.67 -9.73
C GLY A 260 20.11 22.36 -9.04
N LYS A 261 19.32 23.41 -8.79
CA LYS A 261 17.89 23.28 -8.45
C LYS A 261 17.24 22.39 -9.51
N ARG A 262 16.89 21.16 -9.13
CA ARG A 262 15.98 20.33 -9.91
C ARG A 262 14.61 20.96 -9.82
N ILE A 263 14.29 21.79 -10.80
CA ILE A 263 12.94 22.23 -11.09
C ILE A 263 12.17 20.95 -11.44
N ASP A 264 11.15 20.66 -10.65
CA ASP A 264 10.22 19.56 -10.88
C ASP A 264 9.44 19.87 -12.16
N PRO A 265 9.67 19.14 -13.27
CA PRO A 265 8.87 19.36 -14.46
C PRO A 265 7.46 18.89 -14.13
N LYS A 266 6.49 19.82 -14.14
CA LYS A 266 5.07 19.47 -14.26
C LYS A 266 4.92 18.66 -15.55
N MET A 267 5.01 17.35 -15.45
CA MET A 267 4.73 16.43 -16.53
C MET A 267 3.20 16.35 -16.63
N SER A 268 2.63 17.10 -17.57
CA SER A 268 1.26 16.87 -18.03
C SER A 268 1.21 15.53 -18.76
N PHE A 269 0.16 14.73 -18.58
CA PHE A 269 0.04 13.41 -19.22
C PHE A 269 -0.14 13.45 -20.75
N ARG A 270 0.03 14.62 -21.39
CA ARG A 270 -0.21 14.82 -22.82
C ARG A 270 0.86 14.22 -23.75
N ASP A 271 1.91 13.61 -23.22
CA ASP A 271 3.02 13.05 -24.01
C ASP A 271 3.10 11.49 -23.99
N PHE A 272 1.98 10.78 -23.80
CA PHE A 272 1.92 9.33 -23.95
C PHE A 272 0.64 8.85 -24.64
#